data_AF-A0A7W8YY12-F1
#
_entry.id   AF-A0A7W8YY12-F1
#
_cell.length_a   1.000
_cell.length_b   1.000
_cell.length_c   1.000
_cell.angle_alpha   90.00
_cell.angle_beta   90.00
_cell.angle_gamma   90.00
#
_symmetry.space_group_name_H-M   'P 1'
#
loop_
_entity.id
_entity.type
_entity.pdbx_description
1 polymer ?
#
loop_
_entity_poly.entity_id
_entity_poly.type
_entity_poly.pdbx_seq_one_letter_code
_entity_poly.pdbx_strand_id
1 'polypeptide(L)'
;MGVYLIYDQFDNLMYIGSTNKFNIRFGTDLRHESTHTLMEKLIKFEVHIDRATAQNHFSNHYKYKVHICYDKREAEALEHLAIWILNPKYNK
;
A
#
# COMPACT_ATOMS: atom_id res chain seq x y z
N MET A 1 2.95 15.41 -1.56
CA MET A 1 3.14 14.04 -2.12
C MET A 1 3.87 13.23 -1.08
N GLY A 2 4.02 11.92 -1.22
CA GLY A 2 4.86 11.17 -0.28
C GLY A 2 4.82 9.67 -0.50
N VAL A 3 5.46 8.96 0.42
CA VAL A 3 5.59 7.50 0.41
C VAL A 3 4.75 6.91 1.54
N TYR A 4 4.12 5.78 1.28
CA TYR A 4 3.42 4.99 2.28
C TYR A 4 3.94 3.56 2.30
N LEU A 5 3.88 2.97 3.49
CA LEU A 5 4.26 1.60 3.77
C LEU A 5 3.02 0.88 4.29
N ILE A 6 2.78 -0.34 3.83
CA ILE A 6 1.67 -1.19 4.23
C ILE A 6 2.20 -2.44 4.90
N TYR A 7 1.68 -2.71 6.09
CA TYR A 7 2.05 -3.84 6.94
C TYR A 7 0.84 -4.75 7.13
N ASP A 8 1.08 -6.05 7.27
CA ASP A 8 0.03 -6.99 7.68
C ASP A 8 -0.18 -6.95 9.21
N GLN A 9 -1.09 -7.80 9.70
CA GLN A 9 -1.43 -7.95 11.12
C GLN A 9 -0.28 -8.47 11.98
N PHE A 10 0.74 -9.07 11.37
CA PHE A 10 1.94 -9.59 12.01
C PHE A 10 3.12 -8.60 11.91
N ASP A 11 2.84 -7.35 11.51
CA ASP A 11 3.81 -6.27 11.29
C ASP A 11 4.86 -6.58 10.20
N ASN A 12 4.58 -7.52 9.29
CA ASN A 12 5.42 -7.74 8.11
C ASN A 12 5.17 -6.63 7.08
N LEU A 13 6.25 -6.10 6.49
CA LEU A 13 6.13 -5.12 5.42
C LEU A 13 5.71 -5.78 4.10
N MET A 14 4.53 -5.43 3.63
CA MET A 14 3.90 -6.08 2.48
C MET A 14 4.09 -5.28 1.20
N TYR A 15 4.01 -3.95 1.29
CA TYR A 15 4.08 -3.07 0.12
C TYR A 15 4.53 -1.65 0.49
N ILE A 16 5.18 -0.99 -0.45
CA ILE A 16 5.58 0.41 -0.41
C ILE A 16 5.06 1.08 -1.68
N GLY A 17 4.52 2.29 -1.59
CA GLY A 17 4.16 3.05 -2.77
C GLY A 17 4.22 4.55 -2.53
N SER A 18 4.20 5.36 -3.59
CA SER A 18 4.01 6.80 -3.47
C SER A 18 2.62 7.27 -3.90
N THR A 19 2.16 8.40 -3.36
CA THR A 19 0.94 9.07 -3.81
C THR A 19 0.94 10.56 -3.47
N ASN A 20 0.20 11.36 -4.23
CA ASN A 20 -0.14 12.74 -3.90
C ASN A 20 -1.55 12.88 -3.27
N LYS A 21 -2.28 11.77 -3.10
CA LYS A 21 -3.69 11.73 -2.68
C LYS A 21 -3.91 10.82 -1.47
N PHE A 22 -3.18 11.07 -0.37
CA PHE A 22 -3.29 10.26 0.86
C PHE A 22 -4.70 10.20 1.43
N ASN A 23 -5.43 11.31 1.43
CA ASN A 23 -6.81 11.34 1.96
C ASN A 23 -7.77 10.45 1.16
N ILE A 24 -7.53 10.30 -0.14
CA ILE A 24 -8.32 9.41 -1.00
C ILE A 24 -7.90 7.96 -0.77
N ARG A 25 -6.59 7.71 -0.66
CA ARG A 25 -6.02 6.37 -0.50
C ARG A 25 -6.14 5.82 0.93
N PHE A 26 -6.35 6.64 1.96
CA PHE A 26 -6.38 6.16 3.36
C PHE A 26 -7.48 6.79 4.22
N GLY A 27 -8.19 7.79 3.72
CA GLY A 27 -9.23 8.51 4.46
C GLY A 27 -10.64 8.07 4.08
N THR A 28 -11.07 8.33 2.85
CA THR A 28 -12.45 8.07 2.44
C THR A 28 -12.69 6.65 1.91
N ASP A 29 -11.64 5.94 1.49
CA ASP A 29 -11.86 4.77 0.65
C ASP A 29 -10.78 3.68 0.70
N LEU A 30 -10.55 3.15 1.91
CA LEU A 30 -9.73 1.94 2.11
C LEU A 30 -10.32 0.69 1.41
N ARG A 31 -11.56 0.76 0.92
CA ARG A 31 -12.32 -0.38 0.38
C ARG A 31 -12.40 -0.39 -1.14
N HIS A 32 -12.23 0.74 -1.83
CA HIS A 32 -12.22 0.74 -3.29
C HIS A 32 -10.92 0.17 -3.88
N GLU A 33 -11.07 -0.72 -4.85
CA GLU A 33 -9.96 -1.39 -5.53
C GLU A 33 -9.14 -0.47 -6.43
N SER A 34 -9.80 0.50 -7.08
CA SER A 34 -9.15 1.42 -8.03
C SER A 34 -8.18 2.39 -7.36
N THR A 35 -8.26 2.54 -6.02
CA THR A 35 -7.37 3.40 -5.24
C THR A 35 -6.19 2.64 -4.66
N HIS A 36 -6.21 1.31 -4.61
CA HIS A 36 -5.19 0.48 -3.95
C HIS A 36 -4.56 -0.56 -4.88
N THR A 37 -3.39 -0.22 -5.43
CA THR A 37 -2.56 -1.14 -6.24
C THR A 37 -2.22 -2.44 -5.49
N LEU A 38 -2.12 -2.41 -4.16
CA LEU A 38 -1.94 -3.62 -3.36
C LEU A 38 -3.18 -4.53 -3.37
N MET A 39 -4.39 -3.98 -3.36
CA MET A 39 -5.62 -4.77 -3.42
C MET A 39 -5.71 -5.55 -4.73
N GLU A 40 -5.43 -4.89 -5.85
CA GLU A 40 -5.36 -5.54 -7.16
C GLU A 40 -4.34 -6.68 -7.17
N LYS A 41 -3.17 -6.48 -6.55
CA LYS A 41 -2.15 -7.53 -6.40
C LYS A 41 -2.66 -8.69 -5.53
N LEU A 42 -3.31 -8.42 -4.40
CA LEU A 42 -3.83 -9.47 -3.51
C LEU A 42 -4.90 -10.34 -4.19
N ILE A 43 -5.79 -9.72 -4.96
CA ILE A 43 -6.80 -10.44 -5.78
C ILE A 43 -6.11 -11.26 -6.86
N LYS A 44 -5.17 -10.68 -7.60
CA LYS A 44 -4.42 -11.37 -8.67
C LYS A 44 -3.63 -12.57 -8.16
N PHE A 45 -3.10 -12.51 -6.94
CA PHE A 45 -2.32 -13.59 -6.33
C PHE A 45 -3.19 -14.63 -5.60
N GLU A 46 -4.52 -14.57 -5.74
CA GLU A 46 -5.47 -15.49 -5.09
C GLU A 46 -5.26 -15.63 -3.58
N VAL A 47 -4.75 -14.57 -2.93
CA VAL A 47 -4.51 -14.56 -1.47
C VAL A 47 -5.85 -14.66 -0.72
N HIS A 48 -6.95 -14.29 -1.38
CA HIS A 48 -8.31 -14.38 -0.88
C HIS A 48 -9.24 -15.02 -1.91
N ILE A 49 -10.17 -15.85 -1.44
CA ILE A 49 -11.08 -16.68 -2.25
C ILE A 49 -12.06 -15.82 -3.08
N ASP A 50 -12.40 -14.62 -2.59
CA ASP A 50 -13.29 -13.68 -3.26
C ASP A 50 -12.99 -12.21 -2.90
N ARG A 51 -13.52 -11.30 -3.73
CA ARG A 51 -13.34 -9.85 -3.66
C ARG A 51 -13.75 -9.24 -2.32
N ALA A 52 -14.89 -9.66 -1.76
CA ALA A 52 -15.41 -9.10 -0.52
C ALA A 52 -14.53 -9.50 0.67
N THR A 53 -14.03 -10.73 0.65
CA THR A 53 -13.09 -11.22 1.67
C THR A 53 -11.76 -10.46 1.62
N ALA A 54 -11.25 -10.15 0.42
CA ALA A 54 -10.03 -9.33 0.28
C ALA A 54 -10.19 -7.91 0.83
N GLN A 55 -11.30 -7.24 0.52
CA GLN A 55 -11.61 -5.89 1.01
C GLN A 55 -11.73 -5.82 2.53
N ASN A 56 -12.46 -6.77 3.12
CA ASN A 56 -12.59 -6.88 4.57
C ASN A 56 -11.24 -7.17 5.22
N HIS A 57 -10.46 -8.08 4.64
CA HIS A 57 -9.17 -8.44 5.21
C HIS A 57 -8.19 -7.27 5.17
N PHE A 58 -8.11 -6.55 4.06
CA PHE A 58 -7.28 -5.34 3.94
C PHE A 58 -7.68 -4.27 4.96
N SER A 59 -8.97 -3.97 5.08
CA SER A 59 -9.47 -2.92 5.96
C SER A 59 -9.26 -3.23 7.45
N ASN A 60 -9.35 -4.51 7.83
CA ASN A 60 -9.30 -4.93 9.24
C ASN A 60 -7.91 -5.30 9.73
N HIS A 61 -7.03 -5.77 8.83
CA HIS A 61 -5.77 -6.41 9.24
C HIS A 61 -4.52 -5.67 8.79
N TYR A 62 -4.61 -4.74 7.85
CA TYR A 62 -3.45 -4.02 7.36
C TYR A 62 -3.30 -2.66 8.05
N LYS A 63 -2.08 -2.36 8.46
CA LYS A 63 -1.69 -1.06 9.00
C LYS A 63 -0.90 -0.31 7.94
N TYR A 64 -0.93 1.02 7.99
CA TYR A 64 -0.12 1.83 7.10
C TYR A 64 0.65 2.92 7.85
N LYS A 65 1.81 3.29 7.30
CA LYS A 65 2.57 4.47 7.71
C LYS A 65 2.78 5.35 6.50
N VAL A 66 2.72 6.67 6.71
CA VAL A 66 2.90 7.66 5.65
C VAL A 66 4.05 8.58 6.01
N HIS A 67 4.87 8.90 5.03
CA HIS A 67 5.87 9.96 5.09
C HIS A 67 5.57 10.99 4.01
N ILE A 68 5.38 12.24 4.43
CA ILE A 68 5.10 13.35 3.51
C ILE A 68 6.43 13.89 2.99
N CYS A 69 6.57 13.94 1.67
CA CYS A 69 7.72 14.51 0.98
C CYS A 69 7.42 15.93 0.50
N TYR A 70 8.49 16.72 0.37
CA TYR A 70 8.48 18.08 -0.14
C TYR A 70 8.00 18.15 -1.58
N ASP A 71 8.53 17.27 -2.44
CA ASP A 71 8.18 17.26 -3.85
C ASP A 71 8.01 15.84 -4.43
N LYS A 72 7.71 15.79 -5.73
CA LYS A 72 7.50 14.54 -6.46
C LYS A 72 8.79 13.73 -6.60
N ARG A 73 9.91 14.40 -6.85
CA ARG A 73 11.21 13.76 -7.08
C ARG A 73 11.72 13.08 -5.81
N GLU A 74 11.54 13.73 -4.67
CA GLU A 74 11.87 13.17 -3.36
C GLU A 74 11.03 11.93 -3.06
N ALA A 75 9.71 11.98 -3.30
CA ALA A 75 8.84 10.84 -3.06
C ALA A 75 9.18 9.64 -3.95
N GLU A 76 9.46 9.86 -5.23
CA GLU A 76 9.89 8.79 -6.15
C GLU A 76 11.25 8.21 -5.72
N ALA A 77 12.23 9.06 -5.41
CA ALA A 77 13.55 8.61 -4.95
C ALA A 77 13.45 7.79 -3.65
N LEU A 78 12.65 8.25 -2.69
CA LEU A 78 12.44 7.57 -1.42
C LEU A 78 11.68 6.24 -1.61
N GLU A 79 10.67 6.19 -2.47
CA GLU A 79 9.96 4.96 -2.82
C GLU A 79 10.92 3.92 -3.39
N HIS A 80 11.70 4.28 -4.41
CA HIS A 80 12.66 3.37 -5.03
C HIS A 80 13.73 2.89 -4.06
N LEU A 81 14.28 3.79 -3.24
CA LEU A 81 15.28 3.44 -2.23
C LEU A 81 14.69 2.50 -1.17
N ALA A 82 13.49 2.78 -0.67
CA ALA A 82 12.84 1.97 0.34
C ALA A 82 12.47 0.57 -0.20
N ILE A 83 12.01 0.48 -1.45
CA ILE A 83 11.76 -0.81 -2.11
C ILE A 83 13.06 -1.60 -2.25
N TRP A 84 14.15 -0.95 -2.64
CA TRP A 84 15.44 -1.61 -2.81
C TRP A 84 16.01 -2.15 -1.49
N ILE A 85 15.93 -1.36 -0.42
CA ILE A 85 16.46 -1.76 0.91
C ILE A 85 15.57 -2.80 1.59
N LEU A 86 14.25 -2.57 1.59
CA LEU A 86 13.31 -3.35 2.42
C LEU A 86 12.70 -4.53 1.66
N ASN A 87 12.79 -4.54 0.32
CA ASN A 87 12.36 -5.61 -0.57
C ASN A 87 11.00 -6.26 -0.18
N PRO A 88 9.93 -5.45 -0.08
CA PRO A 88 8.63 -5.94 0.35
C PRO A 88 8.01 -6.90 -0.67
N LYS A 89 7.23 -7.87 -0.17
CA LYS A 89 6.70 -9.00 -0.94
C LYS A 89 5.99 -8.59 -2.24
N TYR A 90 5.21 -7.51 -2.20
CA TYR A 90 4.34 -7.11 -3.30
C TYR A 90 4.85 -5.92 -4.11
N ASN A 91 6.12 -5.52 -4.00
CA ASN A 91 6.71 -4.51 -4.91
C ASN A 91 7.42 -5.10 -6.13
N LYS A 92 7.54 -6.42 -6.21
CA LYS A 92 7.96 -7.13 -7.42
C LYS A 92 6.84 -7.23 -8.46
#